data_AF-M5CCG2-F1
#
_entry.id   AF-M5CCG2-F1
#
_cell.length_a   1.000
_cell.length_b   1.000
_cell.length_c   1.000
_cell.angle_alpha   90.00
_cell.angle_beta   90.00
_cell.angle_gamma   90.00
#
_symmetry.space_group_name_H-M   'P 1'
#
loop_
_entity.id
_entity.type
_entity.pdbx_description
1 polymer ?
#
loop_
_entity_poly.entity_id
_entity_poly.type
_entity_poly.pdbx_seq_one_letter_code
_entity_poly.pdbx_strand_id
1 'polypeptide(L)'
;MSDAKSKSAAQKARFLAVWPKIKSELVAHLESNRMPEDICAWFGKSLDYNTPGGKLNRGISVIDTAEILLGRPLNDEVDAKGSSEYYRAAILGWGVELLQAYFLVSDDMMDGSITRRGQPCWWGLFFCSKAGQG
;
A
#
# COMPACT_ATOMS: atom_id res chain seq x y z
N MET A 1 -27.66 0.44 -10.01
CA MET A 1 -26.20 0.69 -10.21
C MET A 1 -25.58 1.59 -9.14
N SER A 2 -26.35 2.41 -8.41
CA SER A 2 -25.87 3.26 -7.30
C SER A 2 -25.26 2.47 -6.13
N ASP A 3 -25.90 1.36 -5.75
CA ASP A 3 -25.60 0.69 -4.47
C ASP A 3 -24.31 -0.15 -4.54
N ALA A 4 -24.03 -0.79 -5.67
CA ALA A 4 -22.79 -1.54 -5.89
C ALA A 4 -21.56 -0.62 -5.88
N LYS A 5 -21.70 0.59 -6.44
CA LYS A 5 -20.63 1.60 -6.45
C LYS A 5 -20.34 2.13 -5.04
N SER A 6 -21.40 2.33 -4.24
CA SER A 6 -21.29 2.71 -2.83
C SER A 6 -20.56 1.64 -1.99
N LYS A 7 -20.92 0.36 -2.17
CA LYS A 7 -20.25 -0.76 -1.48
C LYS A 7 -18.77 -0.87 -1.83
N SER A 8 -18.42 -0.77 -3.12
CA SER A 8 -17.01 -0.80 -3.56
C SER A 8 -16.20 0.37 -2.98
N ALA A 9 -16.78 1.57 -2.90
CA ALA A 9 -16.12 2.72 -2.28
C ALA A 9 -15.90 2.53 -0.77
N ALA A 10 -16.89 2.01 -0.05
CA ALA A 10 -16.79 1.72 1.39
C ALA A 10 -15.73 0.64 1.68
N GLN A 11 -15.69 -0.41 0.88
CA GLN A 11 -14.67 -1.47 1.01
C GLN A 11 -13.26 -0.94 0.76
N LYS A 12 -13.08 -0.12 -0.29
CA LYS A 12 -11.81 0.55 -0.55
C LYS A 12 -11.40 1.46 0.60
N ALA A 13 -12.32 2.25 1.14
CA ALA A 13 -12.05 3.12 2.28
C ALA A 13 -11.63 2.33 3.53
N ARG A 14 -12.32 1.22 3.82
CA ARG A 14 -11.97 0.32 4.94
C ARG A 14 -10.57 -0.28 4.77
N PHE A 15 -10.23 -0.72 3.56
CA PHE A 15 -8.90 -1.26 3.27
C PHE A 15 -7.79 -0.19 3.39
N LEU A 16 -8.07 1.03 2.91
CA LEU A 16 -7.19 2.19 3.04
C LEU A 16 -6.96 2.60 4.51
N ALA A 17 -7.96 2.45 5.38
CA ALA A 17 -7.82 2.79 6.79
C ALA A 17 -6.76 1.95 7.54
N VAL A 18 -6.38 0.79 7.00
CA VAL A 18 -5.33 -0.08 7.55
C VAL A 18 -3.92 0.41 7.20
N TRP A 19 -3.77 1.14 6.08
CA TRP A 19 -2.46 1.56 5.55
C TRP A 19 -1.61 2.39 6.51
N PRO A 20 -2.14 3.42 7.22
CA PRO A 20 -1.32 4.26 8.08
C PRO A 20 -0.59 3.46 9.16
N LYS A 21 -1.24 2.43 9.71
CA LYS A 21 -0.64 1.56 10.72
C LYS A 21 0.51 0.73 10.14
N ILE A 22 0.30 0.11 8.98
CA ILE A 22 1.34 -0.67 8.28
C ILE A 22 2.54 0.21 7.95
N LYS A 23 2.31 1.40 7.36
CA LYS A 23 3.38 2.35 7.06
C LYS A 23 4.16 2.74 8.31
N SER A 24 3.45 3.06 9.41
CA SER A 24 4.08 3.44 10.66
C SER A 24 4.97 2.34 11.21
N GLU A 25 4.51 1.08 11.18
CA GLU A 25 5.30 -0.07 11.64
C GLU A 25 6.55 -0.30 10.76
N LEU A 26 6.42 -0.15 9.45
CA LEU A 26 7.56 -0.27 8.53
C LEU A 26 8.61 0.83 8.76
N VAL A 27 8.19 2.08 8.93
CA VAL A 27 9.11 3.20 9.20
C VAL A 27 9.76 3.04 10.58
N ALA A 28 8.98 2.69 11.61
CA ALA A 28 9.51 2.43 12.95
C ALA A 28 10.53 1.27 12.95
N HIS A 29 10.33 0.26 12.09
CA HIS A 29 11.31 -0.81 11.93
C HIS A 29 12.65 -0.26 11.41
N LEU A 30 12.66 0.61 10.41
CA LEU A 30 13.89 1.24 9.91
C LEU A 30 14.58 2.09 11.01
N GLU A 31 13.79 2.86 11.75
CA GLU A 31 14.30 3.67 12.87
C GLU A 31 14.94 2.81 13.95
N SER A 32 14.30 1.68 14.32
CA SER A 32 14.84 0.73 15.31
C SER A 32 16.17 0.09 14.87
N ASN A 33 16.41 0.02 13.56
CA ASN A 33 17.66 -0.43 12.97
C ASN A 33 18.72 0.67 12.83
N ARG A 34 18.48 1.86 13.42
CA ARG A 34 19.37 3.04 13.39
C ARG A 34 19.63 3.56 11.97
N MET A 35 18.63 3.46 11.09
CA MET A 35 18.68 4.14 9.81
C MET A 35 18.63 5.67 10.00
N PRO A 36 19.35 6.45 9.17
CA PRO A 36 19.28 7.91 9.21
C PRO A 36 17.85 8.43 9.01
N GLU A 37 17.51 9.53 9.69
CA GLU A 37 16.16 10.10 9.70
C GLU A 37 15.68 10.50 8.29
N ASP A 38 16.58 11.03 7.47
CA ASP A 38 16.32 11.38 6.08
C ASP A 38 15.95 10.16 5.23
N ILE A 39 16.56 9.00 5.49
CA ILE A 39 16.22 7.73 4.83
C ILE A 39 14.86 7.22 5.29
N CYS A 40 14.55 7.27 6.59
CA CYS A 40 13.23 6.90 7.11
C CYS A 40 12.12 7.78 6.51
N ALA A 41 12.34 9.11 6.46
CA ALA A 41 11.42 10.05 5.86
C ALA A 41 11.26 9.82 4.35
N TRP A 42 12.35 9.56 3.63
CA TRP A 42 12.32 9.23 2.20
C TRP A 42 11.55 7.93 1.94
N PHE A 43 11.80 6.89 2.74
CA PHE A 43 11.10 5.61 2.63
C PHE A 43 9.60 5.77 2.88
N GLY A 44 9.21 6.52 3.90
CA GLY A 44 7.81 6.85 4.17
C GLY A 44 7.12 7.56 3.00
N LYS A 45 7.82 8.48 2.31
CA LYS A 45 7.32 9.14 1.08
C LYS A 45 7.20 8.17 -0.09
N SER A 46 8.18 7.29 -0.28
CA SER A 46 8.17 6.26 -1.33
C SER A 46 6.95 5.34 -1.20
N LEU A 47 6.65 4.90 0.02
CA LEU A 47 5.50 4.04 0.31
C LEU A 47 4.17 4.71 -0.09
N ASP A 48 3.95 5.97 0.33
CA ASP A 48 2.70 6.68 -0.02
C ASP A 48 2.58 7.00 -1.51
N TYR A 49 3.71 7.23 -2.17
CA TYR A 49 3.71 7.55 -3.60
C TYR A 49 3.33 6.34 -4.46
N ASN A 50 3.91 5.17 -4.15
CA ASN A 50 3.85 4.01 -5.03
C ASN A 50 2.68 3.07 -4.73
N THR A 51 2.19 3.01 -3.49
CA THR A 51 1.26 1.95 -3.07
C THR A 51 -0.23 2.38 -3.13
N PRO A 52 -0.75 3.31 -2.31
CA PRO A 52 -2.19 3.52 -2.11
C PRO A 52 -2.97 4.14 -3.29
N GLY A 53 -2.30 4.75 -4.28
CA GLY A 53 -2.95 5.49 -5.37
C GLY A 53 -3.71 4.66 -6.43
N GLY A 54 -3.74 3.34 -6.31
CA GLY A 54 -4.35 2.44 -7.29
C GLY A 54 -5.85 2.18 -7.12
N LYS A 55 -6.35 1.20 -7.88
CA LYS A 55 -7.70 0.63 -7.65
C LYS A 55 -7.73 -0.26 -6.39
N LEU A 56 -6.57 -0.80 -5.98
CA LEU A 56 -6.39 -1.71 -4.84
C LEU A 56 -7.13 -3.05 -4.98
N ASN A 57 -7.49 -3.41 -6.22
CA ASN A 57 -8.27 -4.60 -6.49
C ASN A 57 -7.55 -5.88 -6.05
N ARG A 58 -6.21 -5.96 -6.19
CA ARG A 58 -5.48 -7.19 -5.83
C ARG A 58 -5.49 -7.41 -4.33
N GLY A 59 -5.27 -6.34 -3.55
CA GLY A 59 -5.36 -6.38 -2.10
C GLY A 59 -6.78 -6.67 -1.59
N ILE A 60 -7.79 -5.99 -2.14
CA ILE A 60 -9.20 -6.19 -1.75
C ILE A 60 -9.66 -7.62 -2.07
N SER A 61 -9.25 -8.19 -3.21
CA SER A 61 -9.59 -9.57 -3.55
C SER A 61 -9.12 -10.60 -2.54
N VAL A 62 -8.06 -10.32 -1.76
CA VAL A 62 -7.64 -11.21 -0.66
C VAL A 62 -8.70 -11.27 0.44
N ILE A 63 -9.29 -10.13 0.78
CA ILE A 63 -10.37 -10.03 1.77
C ILE A 63 -11.63 -10.73 1.24
N ASP A 64 -12.03 -10.42 0.00
CA ASP A 64 -13.21 -11.05 -0.62
C ASP A 64 -13.07 -12.57 -0.65
N THR A 65 -11.88 -13.07 -1.04
CA THR A 65 -11.61 -14.50 -1.09
C THR A 65 -11.70 -15.13 0.30
N ALA A 66 -11.16 -14.48 1.33
CA ALA A 66 -11.25 -14.98 2.70
C ALA A 66 -12.71 -15.06 3.19
N GLU A 67 -13.53 -14.05 2.92
CA GLU A 67 -14.96 -14.04 3.26
C GLU A 67 -15.74 -15.13 2.51
N ILE A 68 -15.45 -15.32 1.21
CA ILE A 68 -16.06 -16.36 0.38
C ILE A 68 -15.72 -17.75 0.91
N LEU A 69 -14.45 -18.01 1.24
CA LEU A 69 -14.00 -19.31 1.73
C LEU A 69 -14.56 -19.65 3.11
N LEU A 70 -14.76 -18.64 3.96
CA LEU A 70 -15.37 -18.81 5.29
C LEU A 70 -16.90 -18.84 5.25
N GLY A 71 -17.51 -18.42 4.13
CA GLY A 71 -18.96 -18.29 3.99
C GLY A 71 -19.58 -17.22 4.90
N ARG A 72 -18.77 -16.30 5.44
CA ARG A 72 -19.19 -15.22 6.33
C ARG A 72 -18.24 -14.01 6.25
N PRO A 73 -18.70 -12.80 6.65
CA PRO A 73 -17.81 -11.66 6.80
C PRO A 73 -16.68 -11.93 7.81
N LEU A 74 -15.52 -11.29 7.61
CA LEU A 74 -14.41 -11.35 8.55
C LEU A 74 -14.75 -10.53 9.82
N ASN A 75 -14.42 -11.08 10.98
CA ASN A 75 -14.65 -10.40 12.25
C ASN A 75 -13.64 -9.26 12.47
N ASP A 76 -14.12 -8.14 13.00
CA ASP A 76 -13.32 -7.00 13.46
C ASP A 76 -12.92 -7.09 14.93
N GLU A 77 -13.52 -8.00 15.70
CA GLU A 77 -13.18 -8.22 17.10
C GLU A 77 -11.73 -8.67 17.24
N VAL A 78 -11.07 -8.07 18.23
CA VAL A 78 -9.68 -8.38 18.57
C VAL A 78 -9.66 -9.70 19.33
N ASP A 79 -8.98 -10.69 18.76
CA ASP A 79 -8.76 -11.98 19.39
C ASP A 79 -7.66 -11.91 20.47
N ALA A 80 -7.43 -13.03 21.16
CA ALA A 80 -6.41 -13.15 22.20
C ALA A 80 -4.97 -12.84 21.71
N LYS A 81 -4.74 -12.76 20.39
CA LYS A 81 -3.45 -12.40 19.78
C LYS A 81 -3.34 -10.90 19.50
N GLY A 82 -4.32 -10.09 19.93
CA GLY A 82 -4.29 -8.64 19.75
C GLY A 82 -4.59 -8.19 18.31
N SER A 83 -5.20 -9.05 17.50
CA SER A 83 -5.53 -8.76 16.09
C SER A 83 -6.94 -9.20 15.74
N SER A 84 -7.53 -8.68 14.66
CA SER A 84 -8.80 -9.17 14.12
C SER A 84 -8.60 -10.04 12.88
N GLU A 85 -9.60 -10.86 12.53
CA GLU A 85 -9.58 -11.61 11.27
C GLU A 85 -9.47 -10.68 10.07
N TYR A 86 -10.26 -9.60 10.07
CA TYR A 86 -10.20 -8.58 9.02
C TYR A 86 -8.81 -7.96 8.91
N TYR A 87 -8.22 -7.54 10.03
CA TYR A 87 -6.93 -6.87 10.03
C TYR A 87 -5.81 -7.77 9.47
N ARG A 88 -5.82 -9.06 9.82
CA ARG A 88 -4.86 -10.03 9.26
C ARG A 88 -5.02 -10.22 7.76
N ALA A 89 -6.26 -10.36 7.27
CA ALA A 89 -6.51 -10.46 5.84
C ALA A 89 -6.12 -9.18 5.10
N ALA A 90 -6.38 -8.01 5.70
CA ALA A 90 -5.99 -6.72 5.14
C ALA A 90 -4.45 -6.57 5.07
N ILE A 91 -3.70 -7.02 6.09
CA ILE A 91 -2.23 -7.06 6.03
C ILE A 91 -1.76 -7.90 4.84
N LEU A 92 -2.32 -9.10 4.66
CA LEU A 92 -1.98 -9.96 3.51
C LEU A 92 -2.28 -9.27 2.17
N GLY A 93 -3.45 -8.62 2.07
CA GLY A 93 -3.82 -7.82 0.89
C GLY A 93 -2.83 -6.68 0.62
N TRP A 94 -2.38 -5.97 1.66
CA TRP A 94 -1.36 -4.93 1.54
C TRP A 94 0.01 -5.48 1.15
N GLY A 95 0.35 -6.70 1.58
CA GLY A 95 1.54 -7.42 1.11
C GLY A 95 1.53 -7.63 -0.41
N VAL A 96 0.37 -7.97 -0.98
CA VAL A 96 0.19 -8.11 -2.43
C VAL A 96 0.33 -6.76 -3.15
N GLU A 97 -0.27 -5.69 -2.63
CA GLU A 97 -0.16 -4.36 -3.22
C GLU A 97 1.26 -3.78 -3.12
N LEU A 98 1.99 -4.06 -2.03
CA LEU A 98 3.41 -3.72 -1.87
C LEU A 98 4.28 -4.47 -2.89
N LEU A 99 4.05 -5.77 -3.07
CA LEU A 99 4.76 -6.56 -4.09
C LEU A 99 4.47 -6.03 -5.49
N GLN A 100 3.22 -5.67 -5.78
CA GLN A 100 2.87 -5.03 -7.03
C GLN A 100 3.59 -3.69 -7.22
N ALA A 101 3.62 -2.84 -6.18
CA ALA A 101 4.30 -1.54 -6.24
C ALA A 101 5.80 -1.71 -6.53
N TYR A 102 6.45 -2.68 -5.91
CA TYR A 102 7.86 -3.03 -6.18
C TYR A 102 8.10 -3.39 -7.66
N PHE A 103 7.26 -4.27 -8.22
CA PHE A 103 7.39 -4.63 -9.64
C PHE A 103 7.16 -3.44 -10.56
N LEU A 104 6.18 -2.58 -10.28
CA LEU A 104 5.92 -1.39 -11.10
C LEU A 104 7.08 -0.39 -11.08
N VAL A 105 7.69 -0.14 -9.93
CA VAL A 105 8.86 0.74 -9.84
C VAL A 105 10.06 0.16 -10.60
N SER A 106 10.25 -1.15 -10.52
CA SER A 106 11.33 -1.85 -11.24
C SER A 106 11.09 -1.84 -12.76
N ASP A 107 9.84 -2.10 -13.19
CA ASP A 107 9.37 -2.04 -14.57
C ASP A 107 9.57 -0.64 -15.17
N ASP A 108 9.15 0.41 -14.46
CA ASP A 108 9.32 1.80 -14.89
C ASP A 108 10.80 2.15 -15.15
N MET A 109 11.72 1.59 -14.35
CA MET A 109 13.15 1.79 -14.50
C MET A 109 13.73 1.02 -15.69
N MET A 110 13.30 -0.24 -15.89
CA MET A 110 13.74 -1.07 -17.01
C MET A 110 13.27 -0.51 -18.36
N ASP A 111 12.03 0.01 -18.41
CA ASP A 111 11.40 0.54 -19.61
C ASP A 111 11.73 2.02 -19.88
N GLY A 112 12.41 2.70 -18.95
CA GLY A 112 12.68 4.13 -19.04
C GLY A 112 11.39 4.98 -19.05
N SER A 113 10.35 4.52 -18.37
CA SER A 113 9.02 5.15 -18.37
C SER A 113 9.01 6.49 -17.63
N ILE A 114 8.43 7.53 -18.23
CA ILE A 114 8.43 8.89 -17.62
C ILE A 114 7.26 9.06 -16.63
N THR A 115 6.12 8.41 -16.85
CA THR A 115 4.89 8.62 -16.06
C THR A 115 4.19 7.32 -15.69
N ARG A 116 3.65 7.25 -14.46
CA ARG A 116 2.82 6.16 -13.94
C ARG A 116 1.65 6.70 -13.12
N ARG A 117 0.44 6.16 -13.33
CA ARG A 117 -0.80 6.59 -12.64
C ARG A 117 -1.08 8.11 -12.73
N GLY A 118 -0.68 8.75 -13.83
CA GLY A 118 -0.85 10.18 -14.04
C GLY A 118 0.12 11.05 -13.23
N GLN A 119 1.19 10.47 -12.68
CA GLN A 119 2.26 11.16 -11.95
C GLN A 119 3.63 10.76 -12.54
N PRO A 120 4.71 11.54 -12.34
CA PRO A 120 6.06 11.13 -12.75
C PRO A 120 6.47 9.78 -12.12
N CYS A 121 7.26 8.96 -12.81
CA CYS A 121 7.76 7.73 -12.21
C CYS A 121 8.68 8.05 -11.01
N TRP A 122 8.64 7.23 -9.96
CA TRP A 122 9.36 7.49 -8.71
C TRP A 122 10.87 7.70 -8.92
N TRP A 123 11.49 6.90 -9.80
CA TRP A 123 12.91 7.05 -10.16
C TRP A 123 13.20 8.41 -10.84
N GLY A 124 12.29 8.94 -11.65
CA GLY A 124 12.43 10.23 -12.32
C GLY A 124 12.41 11.43 -11.37
N LEU A 125 11.73 11.32 -10.21
CA LEU A 125 11.74 12.37 -9.18
C LEU A 125 13.14 12.58 -8.58
N PHE A 126 13.94 11.50 -8.48
CA PHE A 126 15.32 11.59 -8.01
C PHE A 126 16.22 12.33 -9.01
N PHE A 127 16.03 12.08 -10.31
CA PHE A 127 16.82 12.73 -11.37
C PHE A 127 16.46 14.21 -11.54
N CYS A 128 15.17 14.57 -11.48
CA CYS A 128 14.74 15.96 -11.61
C CYS A 128 15.17 16.83 -10.42
N SER A 129 15.17 16.27 -9.19
CA SER A 129 15.64 17.00 -8.01
C SER A 129 17.14 17.32 -8.02
N LYS A 130 17.97 16.56 -8.75
CA LYS A 130 19.41 16.84 -8.90
C LYS A 130 19.74 17.73 -10.09
N ALA A 131 18.87 17.81 -11.09
CA ALA A 131 19.08 18.67 -12.27
C ALA A 131 18.85 20.18 -12.00
N GLY A 132 18.29 20.55 -10.85
CA GLY A 132 18.02 21.94 -10.46
C GLY A 132 18.96 22.53 -9.40
N GLN A 133 20.09 21.87 -9.09
CA GLN A 133 21.10 22.35 -8.13
C GLN A 133 22.49 22.56 -8.77
N GLY A 134 22.53 22.86 -10.07
CA GLY A 134 23.74 23.22 -10.81
C GLY A 134 23.70 24.65 -11.29
#